data_AF-A0AAX2LNG8-F1
#
_entry.id   AF-A0AAX2LNG8-F1
#
_cell.length_a   1.000
_cell.length_b   1.000
_cell.length_c   1.000
_cell.angle_alpha   90.00
_cell.angle_beta   90.00
_cell.angle_gamma   90.00
#
_symmetry.space_group_name_H-M   'P 1'
#
loop_
_entity.id
_entity.type
_entity.pdbx_description
1 polymer ?
#
loop_
_entity_poly.entity_id
_entity_poly.type
_entity_poly.pdbx_seq_one_letter_code
_entity_poly.pdbx_strand_id
1 'polypeptide(L)'
;MEFEFTKNTLLGEYYVTCSMEHHIVARWLQEEVAQDRTKIEQVLALLEKAHQFPAQEWQFAGREISVMICGDEVTVQDNALNYGHDVEFESEFELYESESVAQCGLEDFESLLIQWQDFLTGY
;
A
#
# COMPACT_ATOMS: atom_id res chain seq x y z
N MET A 1 2.80 -3.69 11.91
CA MET A 1 3.42 -4.38 10.75
C MET A 1 4.94 -4.24 10.80
N GLU A 2 5.71 -5.10 10.13
CA GLU A 2 7.18 -5.06 10.10
C GLU A 2 7.70 -4.92 8.67
N PHE A 3 8.46 -3.84 8.41
CA PHE A 3 9.06 -3.52 7.11
C PHE A 3 10.52 -3.14 7.27
N GLU A 4 11.33 -3.48 6.28
CA GLU A 4 12.73 -3.06 6.17
C GLU A 4 12.93 -2.28 4.86
N PHE A 5 13.63 -1.15 4.94
CA PHE A 5 13.91 -0.28 3.81
C PHE A 5 15.39 -0.29 3.47
N THR A 6 15.72 -0.47 2.19
CA THR A 6 17.11 -0.47 1.72
C THR A 6 17.25 0.45 0.51
N LYS A 7 18.35 1.23 0.45
CA LYS A 7 18.69 2.09 -0.69
C LYS A 7 19.91 1.51 -1.40
N ASN A 8 19.76 1.20 -2.68
CA ASN A 8 20.90 0.87 -3.52
C ASN A 8 21.59 2.17 -3.92
N THR A 9 22.72 2.48 -3.29
CA THR A 9 23.46 3.73 -3.53
C THR A 9 24.13 3.79 -4.90
N LEU A 10 24.24 2.67 -5.62
CA LEU A 10 24.83 2.62 -6.96
C LEU A 10 23.80 2.97 -8.04
N LEU A 11 22.56 2.48 -7.89
CA LEU A 11 21.47 2.67 -8.87
C LEU A 11 20.46 3.75 -8.46
N GLY A 12 20.48 4.18 -7.19
CA GLY A 12 19.51 5.14 -6.64
C GLY A 12 18.13 4.55 -6.36
N GLU A 13 18.00 3.22 -6.46
CA GLU A 13 16.75 2.49 -6.24
C GLU A 13 16.49 2.27 -4.76
N TYR A 14 15.21 2.24 -4.40
CA TYR A 14 14.74 2.02 -3.05
C TYR A 14 13.93 0.73 -3.03
N TYR A 15 14.19 -0.10 -2.02
CA TYR A 15 13.57 -1.41 -1.86
C TYR A 15 12.85 -1.50 -0.53
N VAL A 16 11.71 -2.18 -0.56
CA VAL A 16 10.87 -2.44 0.62
C VAL A 16 10.72 -3.95 0.77
N THR A 17 11.08 -4.50 1.93
CA THR A 17 10.86 -5.91 2.27
C THR A 17 9.98 -6.01 3.51
N CYS A 18 9.19 -7.08 3.61
CA CYS A 18 8.25 -7.28 4.71
C CYS A 18 8.05 -8.77 5.00
N SER A 19 7.40 -9.05 6.13
CA SER A 19 6.92 -10.39 6.49
C SER A 19 5.78 -10.85 5.56
N MET A 20 5.55 -12.17 5.47
CA MET A 20 4.73 -12.80 4.41
C MET A 20 3.31 -12.25 4.20
N GLU A 21 2.70 -11.61 5.18
CA GLU A 21 1.29 -11.16 5.11
C GLU A 21 1.10 -9.81 4.39
N HIS A 22 2.16 -9.03 4.14
CA HIS A 22 2.05 -7.65 3.64
C HIS A 22 2.81 -7.39 2.33
N HIS A 23 3.07 -8.44 1.54
CA HIS A 23 3.85 -8.34 0.30
C HIS A 23 3.28 -7.29 -0.66
N ILE A 24 1.96 -7.24 -0.84
CA ILE A 24 1.34 -6.23 -1.70
C ILE A 24 1.49 -4.80 -1.17
N VAL A 25 1.59 -4.62 0.15
CA VAL A 25 1.84 -3.30 0.76
C VAL A 25 3.25 -2.82 0.41
N ALA A 26 4.26 -3.70 0.52
CA ALA A 26 5.62 -3.39 0.12
C ALA A 26 5.71 -3.06 -1.37
N ARG A 27 5.02 -3.85 -2.21
CA ARG A 27 4.94 -3.63 -3.65
C ARG A 27 4.29 -2.29 -3.98
N TRP A 28 3.15 -1.96 -3.37
CA TRP A 28 2.48 -0.67 -3.53
C TRP A 28 3.41 0.50 -3.16
N LEU A 29 4.08 0.40 -2.01
CA LEU A 29 4.99 1.45 -1.56
C LEU A 29 6.16 1.66 -2.53
N GLN A 30 6.70 0.58 -3.10
CA GLN A 30 7.85 0.63 -4.01
C GLN A 30 7.45 1.07 -5.44
N GLU A 31 6.36 0.53 -5.99
CA GLU A 31 5.99 0.73 -7.40
C GLU A 31 5.04 1.91 -7.61
N GLU A 32 4.05 2.08 -6.71
CA GLU A 32 3.00 3.08 -6.90
C GLU A 32 3.36 4.41 -6.24
N VAL A 33 3.96 4.36 -5.04
CA VAL A 33 4.40 5.56 -4.30
C VAL A 33 5.83 5.93 -4.68
N ALA A 34 6.75 4.96 -4.65
CA ALA A 34 8.18 5.15 -4.88
C ALA A 34 8.73 6.35 -4.06
N GLN A 35 9.35 7.33 -4.73
CA GLN A 35 9.89 8.54 -4.11
C GLN A 35 8.93 9.74 -4.19
N ASP A 36 7.70 9.55 -4.68
CA ASP A 36 6.76 10.65 -4.90
C ASP A 36 6.12 11.10 -3.58
N ARG A 37 6.73 12.12 -2.98
CA ARG A 37 6.25 12.72 -1.71
C ARG A 37 4.82 13.21 -1.80
N THR A 38 4.39 13.68 -2.97
CA THR A 38 3.01 14.13 -3.18
C THR A 38 2.02 13.01 -2.95
N LYS A 39 2.35 11.77 -3.36
CA LYS A 39 1.48 10.61 -3.14
C LYS A 39 1.45 10.23 -1.66
N ILE A 40 2.61 10.27 -0.98
CA ILE A 40 2.69 10.03 0.46
C ILE A 40 1.79 11.01 1.21
N GLU A 41 1.90 12.30 0.92
CA GLU A 41 1.10 13.36 1.55
C GLU A 41 -0.40 13.21 1.26
N GLN A 42 -0.77 12.82 0.03
CA GLN A 42 -2.17 12.55 -0.32
C GLN A 42 -2.75 11.41 0.50
N VAL A 43 -2.01 10.31 0.66
CA VAL A 43 -2.50 9.15 1.41
C VAL A 43 -2.57 9.46 2.90
N LEU A 44 -1.56 10.14 3.47
CA LEU A 44 -1.62 10.64 4.85
C LEU A 44 -2.84 11.55 5.09
N ALA A 45 -3.16 12.43 4.15
CA ALA A 45 -4.36 13.27 4.25
C ALA A 45 -5.66 12.46 4.17
N LEU A 46 -5.68 11.32 3.49
CA LEU A 46 -6.83 10.41 3.49
C LEU A 46 -6.95 9.68 4.84
N LEU A 47 -5.84 9.25 5.44
CA LEU A 47 -5.82 8.64 6.77
C LEU A 47 -6.32 9.63 7.84
N GLU A 48 -5.90 10.90 7.79
CA GLU A 48 -6.38 11.94 8.70
C GLU A 48 -7.90 12.17 8.56
N LYS A 49 -8.44 12.11 7.33
CA LYS A 49 -9.89 12.18 7.10
C LYS A 49 -10.62 10.95 7.63
N ALA A 50 -10.04 9.76 7.49
CA ALA A 50 -10.60 8.54 8.04
C ALA A 50 -10.72 8.60 9.57
N HIS A 51 -9.71 9.15 10.26
CA HIS A 51 -9.79 9.41 11.70
C HIS A 51 -10.93 10.37 12.07
N GLN A 52 -11.16 11.42 11.28
CA GLN A 52 -12.22 12.40 11.54
C GLN A 52 -13.62 11.87 11.20
N PHE A 53 -13.71 11.03 10.18
CA PHE A 53 -14.96 10.52 9.61
C PHE A 53 -14.91 8.99 9.45
N PRO A 54 -14.87 8.22 10.55
CA PRO A 54 -14.67 6.76 10.50
C PRO A 54 -15.82 6.00 9.84
N ALA A 55 -17.00 6.62 9.68
CA ALA A 55 -18.13 6.04 8.97
C ALA A 55 -18.08 6.24 7.44
N GLN A 56 -17.10 6.99 6.93
CA GLN A 56 -16.90 7.20 5.50
C GLN A 56 -15.76 6.33 4.99
N GLU A 57 -15.93 5.84 3.76
CA GLU A 57 -14.89 5.11 3.04
C GLU A 57 -14.06 6.07 2.20
N TRP A 58 -12.74 5.87 2.22
CA TRP A 58 -11.80 6.65 1.45
C TRP A 58 -10.97 5.73 0.56
N GLN A 59 -10.57 6.23 -0.60
CA GLN A 59 -9.78 5.45 -1.56
C GLN A 59 -8.68 6.29 -2.17
N PHE A 60 -7.50 5.68 -2.29
CA PHE A 60 -6.43 6.12 -3.16
C PHE A 60 -6.27 5.11 -4.31
N ALA A 61 -6.71 5.50 -5.50
CA ALA A 61 -6.60 4.65 -6.70
C ALA A 61 -5.19 4.72 -7.27
N GLY A 62 -4.48 3.59 -7.24
CA GLY A 62 -3.22 3.44 -7.96
C GLY A 62 -3.43 2.98 -9.40
N ARG A 63 -2.32 2.85 -10.13
CA ARG A 63 -2.29 2.28 -11.47
C ARG A 63 -2.61 0.79 -11.43
N GLU A 64 -1.94 0.05 -10.57
CA GLU A 64 -2.02 -1.41 -10.45
C GLU A 64 -2.50 -1.84 -9.07
N ILE A 65 -2.22 -1.06 -8.02
CA ILE A 65 -2.60 -1.40 -6.65
C ILE A 65 -3.29 -0.19 -6.00
N SER A 66 -4.48 -0.40 -5.46
CA SER A 66 -5.24 0.63 -4.76
C SER A 66 -5.23 0.44 -3.26
N VAL A 67 -5.42 1.54 -2.53
CA VAL A 67 -5.61 1.56 -1.08
C VAL A 67 -7.03 2.01 -0.77
N MET A 68 -7.72 1.25 0.06
CA MET A 68 -9.05 1.55 0.59
C MET A 68 -8.96 1.69 2.10
N ILE A 69 -9.65 2.66 2.66
CA ILE A 69 -9.65 2.96 4.09
C ILE A 69 -11.10 2.98 4.57
N CYS A 70 -11.42 2.17 5.55
CA CYS A 70 -12.76 2.09 6.14
C CYS A 70 -12.65 1.93 7.65
N GLY A 71 -13.13 2.91 8.41
CA GLY A 71 -12.94 2.95 9.86
C GLY A 71 -11.45 2.94 10.23
N ASP A 72 -11.07 1.95 11.04
CA ASP A 72 -9.70 1.74 11.51
C ASP A 72 -8.92 0.69 10.67
N GLU A 73 -9.46 0.28 9.51
CA GLU A 73 -8.83 -0.72 8.64
C GLU A 73 -8.42 -0.12 7.28
N VAL A 74 -7.27 -0.58 6.81
CA VAL A 74 -6.72 -0.26 5.48
C VAL A 74 -6.57 -1.55 4.70
N THR A 75 -7.17 -1.57 3.51
CA THR A 75 -7.06 -2.67 2.54
C THR A 75 -6.23 -2.20 1.36
N VAL A 76 -5.12 -2.90 1.09
CA VAL A 76 -4.29 -2.70 -0.11
C VAL A 76 -4.56 -3.85 -1.06
N GLN A 77 -4.92 -3.56 -2.30
CA GLN A 77 -5.42 -4.58 -3.22
C GLN A 77 -4.96 -4.35 -4.66
N ASP A 78 -4.60 -5.44 -5.34
CA ASP A 78 -4.30 -5.43 -6.77
C ASP A 78 -5.60 -5.21 -7.55
N ASN A 79 -5.59 -4.19 -8.42
CA ASN A 79 -6.75 -3.79 -9.19
C ASN A 79 -7.27 -4.92 -10.10
N ALA A 80 -6.43 -5.90 -10.47
CA ALA A 80 -6.83 -7.05 -11.27
C ALA A 80 -7.92 -7.90 -10.60
N LEU A 81 -7.94 -7.97 -9.26
CA LEU A 81 -8.98 -8.68 -8.51
C LEU A 81 -10.37 -8.07 -8.73
N ASN A 82 -10.44 -6.76 -9.02
CA ASN A 82 -11.70 -6.07 -9.25
C ASN A 82 -12.32 -6.40 -10.62
N TYR A 83 -11.53 -6.95 -11.56
CA TYR A 83 -11.98 -7.38 -12.89
C TYR A 83 -12.54 -8.82 -12.90
N GLY A 84 -12.40 -9.57 -11.80
CA GLY A 84 -12.85 -10.96 -11.68
C GLY A 84 -14.36 -11.19 -11.55
N HIS A 85 -15.19 -10.13 -11.51
CA HIS A 85 -16.66 -10.28 -11.37
C HIS A 85 -17.40 -10.43 -12.72
N ASP A 86 -16.79 -10.05 -13.85
CA ASP A 86 -17.51 -10.00 -15.15
C ASP A 86 -16.99 -10.98 -16.22
N VAL A 87 -15.97 -11.78 -15.91
CA VAL A 87 -15.43 -12.76 -16.87
C VAL A 87 -15.04 -14.04 -16.14
N GLU A 88 -15.77 -15.12 -16.47
CA GLU A 88 -15.44 -16.52 -16.17
C GLU A 88 -14.13 -16.92 -16.87
N PHE A 89 -13.00 -16.32 -16.47
CA PHE A 89 -11.67 -16.84 -16.73
C PHE A 89 -11.16 -17.44 -15.42
N GLU A 90 -11.62 -18.66 -15.14
CA GLU A 90 -10.82 -19.61 -14.37
C GLU A 90 -9.49 -19.76 -15.12
N SER A 91 -8.42 -19.14 -14.63
CA SER A 91 -7.09 -19.31 -15.20
C SER A 91 -6.06 -19.27 -14.09
N GLU A 92 -5.79 -20.45 -13.55
CA GLU A 92 -4.49 -21.02 -13.11
C GLU A 92 -3.47 -20.13 -12.38
N PHE A 93 -3.84 -18.95 -11.92
CA PHE A 93 -3.10 -18.08 -11.02
C PHE A 93 -4.01 -17.80 -9.83
N GLU A 94 -4.08 -18.76 -8.90
CA GLU A 94 -4.34 -18.40 -7.51
C GLU A 94 -3.15 -17.53 -7.09
N LEU A 95 -3.23 -16.23 -7.39
CA LEU A 95 -2.31 -15.27 -6.81
C LEU A 95 -2.44 -15.43 -5.30
N TYR A 96 -1.33 -15.69 -4.61
CA TYR A 96 -1.37 -15.86 -3.16
C TYR A 96 -2.09 -14.66 -2.54
N GLU A 97 -2.99 -14.91 -1.59
CA GLU A 97 -3.83 -13.86 -0.99
C GLU A 97 -2.98 -12.65 -0.58
N SER A 98 -1.86 -12.86 0.13
CA SER A 98 -0.94 -11.80 0.59
C SER A 98 -0.22 -11.01 -0.51
N GLU A 99 -0.13 -11.53 -1.73
CA GLU A 99 0.48 -10.86 -2.89
C GLU A 99 -0.54 -10.05 -3.71
N SER A 100 -1.83 -10.23 -3.43
CA SER A 100 -2.95 -9.62 -4.17
C SER A 100 -3.84 -8.74 -3.30
N VAL A 101 -3.90 -9.01 -2.01
CA VAL A 101 -4.65 -8.25 -1.02
C VAL A 101 -3.98 -8.36 0.35
N ALA A 102 -3.92 -7.25 1.07
CA ALA A 102 -3.53 -7.24 2.47
C ALA A 102 -4.39 -6.26 3.23
N GLN A 103 -4.64 -6.56 4.51
CA GLN A 103 -5.35 -5.68 5.42
C GLN A 103 -4.48 -5.39 6.63
N CYS A 104 -4.53 -4.16 7.10
CA CYS A 104 -3.79 -3.72 8.29
C CYS A 104 -4.55 -2.60 9.00
N GLY A 105 -4.14 -2.31 10.23
CA GLY A 105 -4.69 -1.18 10.98
C GLY A 105 -4.32 0.16 10.36
N LEU A 106 -5.20 1.14 10.50
CA LEU A 106 -5.01 2.52 10.07
C LEU A 106 -3.70 3.12 10.65
N GLU A 107 -3.48 2.95 11.95
CA GLU A 107 -2.30 3.45 12.65
C GLU A 107 -1.00 2.76 12.18
N ASP A 108 -1.05 1.45 11.92
CA ASP A 108 0.09 0.71 11.38
C ASP A 108 0.47 1.21 9.98
N PHE A 109 -0.53 1.48 9.14
CA PHE A 109 -0.33 1.97 7.78
C PHE A 109 0.17 3.42 7.76
N GLU A 110 -0.34 4.28 8.64
CA GLU A 110 0.17 5.64 8.84
C GLU A 110 1.64 5.62 9.28
N SER A 111 1.96 4.81 10.29
CA SER A 111 3.33 4.64 10.77
C SER A 111 4.27 4.15 9.66
N LEU A 112 3.83 3.24 8.81
CA LEU A 112 4.59 2.80 7.64
C LEU A 112 4.92 3.96 6.69
N LEU A 113 3.94 4.80 6.35
CA LEU A 113 4.14 5.94 5.44
C LEU A 113 5.09 6.99 6.02
N ILE A 114 4.99 7.25 7.33
CA ILE A 114 5.89 8.18 8.03
C ILE A 114 7.31 7.64 8.02
N GLN A 115 7.52 6.36 8.35
CA GLN A 115 8.85 5.74 8.32
C GLN A 115 9.45 5.73 6.90
N TRP A 116 8.62 5.49 5.88
CA TRP A 116 9.06 5.59 4.49
C TRP A 116 9.48 7.02 4.12
N GLN A 117 8.69 8.01 4.50
CA GLN A 117 9.01 9.41 4.26
C GLN A 117 10.32 9.82 4.95
N ASP A 118 10.52 9.40 6.21
CA ASP A 118 11.76 9.64 6.95
C ASP A 118 12.95 9.00 6.22
N PHE A 119 12.83 7.73 5.80
CA PHE A 119 13.84 7.01 5.03
C PHE A 119 14.22 7.73 3.71
N LEU A 120 13.25 8.34 3.02
CA LEU A 120 13.48 9.14 1.81
C LEU A 120 14.19 10.48 2.09
N THR A 121 14.18 10.97 3.32
CA THR A 121 14.78 12.28 3.71
C THR A 121 16.09 12.14 4.47
N GLY A 122 16.29 11.05 5.22
CA GLY A 122 17.47 10.78 6.04
C GLY A 122 18.74 10.42 5.27
N TYR A 123 18.68 10.37 3.94
CA TYR A 123 19.81 10.08 3.03
C TYR A 123 19.93 11.08 1.88
#